data_AF-A0A0N4YXE2-F1
#
_entry.id   AF-A0A0N4YXE2-F1
#
_cell.length_a   1.000
_cell.length_b   1.000
_cell.length_c   1.000
_cell.angle_alpha   90.00
_cell.angle_beta   90.00
_cell.angle_gamma   90.00
#
_symmetry.space_group_name_H-M   'P 1'
#
loop_
_entity.id
_entity.type
_entity.pdbx_description
1 polymer ?
#
loop_
_entity_poly.entity_id
_entity_poly.type
_entity_poly.pdbx_seq_one_letter_code
_entity_poly.pdbx_strand_id
1 'polypeptide(L)'
;MNDIPYRALLDYLSTLEIPKRVELANKWLKDHLKVASTGINSRDVQIHHPYLPRIRQTPQGRGAAKNGLDELESKLQNAGLPDSVKDRVWSEFERLKTMGQNNSEHHVLTSYLDLVASLPWSKSTAEDLDIKKARELLDASHSGMEDVKKRVLEFLAVRNLSKSVSGPILCFAGPPGIGKTSIAKAIAQSLGRNFERWVGSIISTDE
;
A
#
# COMPACT_ATOMS: atom_id res chain seq x y z
N MET A 1 -16.18 5.18 12.76
CA MET A 1 -15.71 4.23 13.80
C MET A 1 -14.17 4.16 13.85
N ASN A 2 -13.47 5.25 13.46
CA ASN A 2 -12.02 5.24 13.16
C ASN A 2 -11.19 6.17 14.07
N ASP A 3 -11.75 6.75 15.13
CA ASP A 3 -11.05 7.77 15.94
C ASP A 3 -10.57 7.26 17.31
N ILE A 4 -10.60 5.95 17.55
CA ILE A 4 -10.07 5.39 18.80
C ILE A 4 -8.55 5.22 18.64
N PRO A 5 -7.71 5.90 19.44
CA PRO A 5 -6.28 5.67 19.40
C PRO A 5 -5.97 4.19 19.71
N TYR A 6 -5.10 3.59 18.91
CA TYR A 6 -4.83 2.14 18.91
C TYR A 6 -4.52 1.56 20.31
N ARG A 7 -3.82 2.33 21.16
CA ARG A 7 -3.54 1.93 22.56
C ARG A 7 -4.80 1.78 23.41
N ALA A 8 -5.74 2.72 23.32
CA ALA A 8 -6.99 2.66 24.09
C ALA A 8 -7.89 1.52 23.61
N LEU A 9 -7.87 1.22 22.30
CA LEU A 9 -8.57 0.06 21.74
C LEU A 9 -7.98 -1.25 22.27
N LEU A 10 -6.65 -1.35 22.37
CA LEU A 10 -5.97 -2.53 22.90
C LEU A 10 -6.28 -2.74 24.40
N ASP A 11 -6.29 -1.67 25.19
CA ASP A 11 -6.66 -1.72 26.62
C ASP A 11 -8.13 -2.14 26.84
N TYR A 12 -9.03 -1.68 25.96
CA TYR A 12 -10.44 -2.08 25.97
C TYR A 12 -10.65 -3.55 25.58
N LEU A 13 -9.95 -4.02 24.55
CA LEU A 13 -10.07 -5.40 24.07
C LEU A 13 -9.43 -6.40 25.03
N SER A 14 -8.36 -6.01 25.74
CA SER A 14 -7.66 -6.84 26.72
C SER A 14 -8.39 -6.94 28.07
N THR A 15 -9.28 -6.00 28.40
CA THR A 15 -10.11 -6.11 29.61
C THR A 15 -11.28 -7.07 29.37
N LEU A 16 -11.22 -8.25 30.00
CA LEU A 16 -12.27 -9.28 29.95
C LEU A 16 -13.47 -8.98 30.87
N GLU A 17 -13.27 -8.15 31.90
CA GLU A 17 -14.33 -7.81 32.85
C GLU A 17 -15.27 -6.73 32.31
N ILE A 18 -16.55 -7.09 32.17
CA ILE A 18 -17.61 -6.25 31.61
C ILE A 18 -17.75 -4.90 32.34
N PRO A 19 -17.71 -4.81 33.70
CA PRO A 19 -17.90 -3.54 34.40
C PRO A 19 -16.79 -2.53 34.09
N LYS A 20 -15.53 -2.99 34.09
CA LYS A 20 -14.35 -2.16 33.78
C LYS A 20 -14.35 -1.71 32.32
N ARG A 21 -14.80 -2.57 31.42
CA ARG A 21 -14.92 -2.27 29.99
C ARG A 21 -15.94 -1.15 29.73
N VAL A 22 -17.07 -1.16 30.44
CA VAL A 22 -18.09 -0.09 30.36
C VAL A 22 -17.55 1.23 30.93
N GLU A 23 -16.78 1.18 32.01
CA GLU A 23 -16.16 2.37 32.61
C GLU A 23 -15.15 3.03 31.66
N LEU A 24 -14.31 2.24 30.98
CA LEU A 24 -13.37 2.72 29.97
C LEU A 24 -14.08 3.38 28.78
N ALA A 25 -15.18 2.78 28.30
CA ALA A 25 -15.99 3.37 27.23
C ALA A 25 -16.63 4.71 27.66
N ASN A 26 -17.14 4.78 28.89
CA ASN A 26 -17.73 6.00 29.44
C ASN A 26 -16.68 7.11 29.66
N LYS A 27 -15.46 6.75 30.07
CA LYS A 27 -14.34 7.69 30.17
C LYS A 27 -14.00 8.29 28.81
N TRP A 28 -13.88 7.44 27.79
CA TRP A 28 -13.60 7.87 26.42
C TRP A 28 -14.70 8.80 25.84
N LEU A 29 -15.98 8.45 26.04
CA LEU A 29 -17.09 9.31 25.62
C LEU A 29 -17.05 10.70 26.27
N LYS A 30 -16.70 10.77 27.57
CA LYS A 30 -16.54 12.03 28.30
C LYS A 30 -15.38 12.87 27.75
N ASP A 31 -14.27 12.23 27.40
CA ASP A 31 -13.10 12.93 26.84
C ASP A 31 -13.41 13.48 25.43
N HIS A 32 -14.14 12.74 24.60
CA HIS A 32 -14.62 13.25 23.30
C HIS A 32 -15.61 14.40 23.42
N LEU A 33 -16.52 14.36 24.40
CA LEU A 33 -17.45 15.46 24.66
C LEU A 33 -16.71 16.73 25.10
N LYS A 34 -15.64 16.61 25.90
CA LYS A 34 -14.79 17.75 26.26
C LYS A 34 -14.13 18.36 25.03
N VAL A 35 -13.51 17.53 24.19
CA VAL A 35 -12.83 17.98 22.96
C VAL A 35 -13.80 18.66 21.99
N ALA A 36 -15.04 18.17 21.89
CA ALA A 36 -16.09 18.79 21.08
C ALA A 36 -16.63 20.12 21.65
N SER A 37 -16.60 20.30 22.98
CA SER A 37 -17.07 21.52 23.66
C SER A 37 -16.05 22.65 23.70
N THR A 38 -14.75 22.35 23.62
CA THR A 38 -13.71 23.35 23.38
C THR A 38 -13.60 23.60 21.89
N GLY A 39 -14.07 24.77 21.45
CA GLY A 39 -14.04 25.19 20.06
C GLY A 39 -12.70 24.95 19.36
N ILE A 40 -12.80 24.59 18.08
CA ILE A 40 -11.70 24.34 17.15
C ILE A 40 -10.71 25.51 17.21
N ASN A 41 -9.61 25.33 17.92
CA ASN A 41 -8.42 26.13 17.69
C ASN A 41 -7.61 25.42 16.63
N SER A 42 -7.60 26.01 15.43
CA SER A 42 -6.65 25.73 14.37
C SER A 42 -5.23 25.86 14.94
N ARG A 43 -4.66 24.73 15.36
CA ARG A 43 -3.22 24.60 15.49
C ARG A 43 -2.76 23.96 14.20
N ASP A 44 -1.97 24.71 13.46
CA ASP A 44 -1.25 24.25 12.29
C ASP A 44 -0.58 22.93 12.60
N VAL A 45 -1.17 21.84 12.12
CA VAL A 45 -0.46 20.58 12.00
C VAL A 45 0.50 20.81 10.85
N GLN A 46 1.73 21.20 11.17
CA GLN A 46 2.83 21.01 10.23
C GLN A 46 2.89 19.51 9.94
N ILE A 47 2.34 19.13 8.80
CA ILE A 47 2.47 17.79 8.24
C ILE A 47 3.95 17.67 7.89
N HIS A 48 4.74 17.10 8.80
CA HIS A 48 6.09 16.67 8.46
C HIS A 48 5.93 15.54 7.45
N HIS A 49 6.06 15.88 6.16
CA HIS A 49 5.94 14.93 5.06
C HIS A 49 6.97 13.83 5.32
N PRO A 50 6.56 12.56 5.51
CA PRO A 50 7.51 11.49 5.75
C PRO A 50 8.45 11.43 4.56
N TYR A 51 9.75 11.48 4.85
CA TYR A 51 10.84 11.51 3.88
C TYR A 51 10.53 10.59 2.68
N LEU A 52 10.25 11.20 1.53
CA LEU A 52 10.21 10.47 0.27
C LEU A 52 11.61 9.85 0.09
N PRO A 53 11.71 8.55 -0.26
CA PRO A 53 12.99 7.95 -0.57
C PRO A 53 13.65 8.79 -1.67
N ARG A 54 14.87 9.25 -1.40
CA ARG A 54 15.65 10.07 -2.33
C ARG A 54 15.92 9.22 -3.57
N ILE A 55 15.11 9.38 -4.61
CA ILE A 55 15.33 8.75 -5.91
C ILE A 55 16.72 9.22 -6.36
N ARG A 56 17.65 8.28 -6.57
CA ARG A 56 18.97 8.59 -7.14
C ARG A 56 18.72 9.30 -8.47
N GLN A 57 19.01 10.60 -8.51
CA GLN A 57 19.03 11.34 -9.76
C GLN A 57 20.16 10.72 -10.60
N THR A 58 19.80 9.87 -11.57
CA THR A 58 20.66 9.66 -12.73
C THR A 58 20.89 11.03 -13.35
N PRO A 59 22.16 11.43 -13.63
CA PRO A 59 22.45 12.73 -14.22
C PRO A 59 21.97 12.72 -15.67
N GLN A 60 20.68 12.99 -15.88
CA GLN A 60 20.14 13.28 -17.20
C GLN A 60 20.32 14.78 -17.46
N GLY A 61 21.08 15.04 -18.53
CA GLY A 61 21.60 16.34 -18.87
C GLY A 61 20.53 17.41 -19.03
N ARG A 62 20.90 18.62 -18.63
CA ARG A 62 20.17 19.86 -18.92
C ARG A 62 19.99 19.99 -20.44
N GLY A 63 18.79 19.72 -20.94
CA GLY A 63 18.41 19.95 -22.33
C GLY A 63 16.90 20.05 -22.48
N ALA A 64 16.41 21.23 -22.87
CA ALA A 64 15.05 21.56 -23.32
C ALA A 64 13.90 21.48 -22.28
N ALA A 65 13.72 22.56 -21.51
CA ALA A 65 12.63 22.75 -20.54
C ALA A 65 11.20 22.77 -21.11
N LYS A 66 11.01 22.81 -22.45
CA LYS A 66 9.69 22.63 -23.07
C LYS A 66 9.35 21.14 -23.27
N ASN A 67 10.34 20.34 -23.65
CA ASN A 67 10.13 18.92 -23.97
C ASN A 67 9.69 18.12 -22.74
N GLY A 68 10.20 18.45 -21.55
CA GLY A 68 9.87 17.72 -20.32
C GLY A 68 8.41 17.86 -19.85
N LEU A 69 7.77 19.01 -20.07
CA LEU A 69 6.35 19.20 -19.72
C LEU A 69 5.43 18.49 -20.71
N ASP A 70 5.76 18.56 -22.00
CA ASP A 70 5.01 17.88 -23.07
C ASP A 70 5.12 16.35 -22.94
N GLU A 71 6.29 15.85 -22.54
CA GLU A 71 6.51 14.43 -22.22
C GLU A 71 5.68 13.99 -21.01
N LEU A 72 5.61 14.81 -19.96
CA LEU A 72 4.81 14.52 -18.77
C LEU A 72 3.31 14.49 -19.10
N GLU A 73 2.84 15.43 -19.92
CA GLU A 73 1.46 15.46 -20.41
C GLU A 73 1.12 14.16 -21.15
N SER A 74 2.00 13.75 -22.06
CA SER A 74 1.86 12.53 -22.85
C SER A 74 1.82 11.28 -21.96
N LYS A 75 2.68 11.20 -20.94
CA LYS A 75 2.68 10.09 -19.97
C LYS A 75 1.37 10.04 -19.17
N LEU A 76 0.88 11.18 -18.70
CA LEU A 76 -0.37 11.26 -17.92
C LEU A 76 -1.61 10.86 -18.73
N GLN A 77 -1.66 11.25 -20.01
CA GLN A 77 -2.73 10.83 -20.92
C GLN A 77 -2.70 9.30 -21.15
N ASN A 78 -1.51 8.73 -21.32
CA ASN A 78 -1.32 7.30 -21.58
C ASN A 78 -1.44 6.42 -20.32
N ALA A 79 -1.38 6.99 -19.12
CA ALA A 79 -1.41 6.23 -17.86
C ALA A 79 -2.75 5.51 -17.61
N GLY A 80 -3.84 5.94 -18.26
CA GLY A 80 -5.16 5.34 -18.07
C GLY A 80 -5.76 5.62 -16.70
N LEU A 81 -5.70 6.89 -16.27
CA LEU A 81 -6.17 7.34 -14.97
C LEU A 81 -7.69 7.18 -14.82
N PRO A 82 -8.20 6.66 -13.68
CA PRO A 82 -9.62 6.69 -13.35
C PRO A 82 -10.14 8.13 -13.24
N ASP A 83 -11.41 8.36 -13.56
CA ASP A 83 -12.01 9.70 -13.60
C ASP A 83 -11.84 10.46 -12.26
N SER A 84 -11.99 9.76 -11.13
CA SER A 84 -11.83 10.35 -9.79
C SER A 84 -10.44 10.90 -9.49
N VAL A 85 -9.41 10.35 -10.14
CA VAL A 85 -8.01 10.77 -9.96
C VAL A 85 -7.62 11.77 -11.05
N LYS A 86 -8.16 11.59 -12.25
CA LYS A 86 -7.86 12.40 -13.44
C LYS A 86 -8.07 13.88 -13.18
N ASP A 87 -9.21 14.28 -12.61
CA ASP A 87 -9.52 15.69 -12.33
C ASP A 87 -8.48 16.34 -11.41
N ARG A 88 -8.06 15.62 -10.37
CA ARG A 88 -7.06 16.12 -9.42
C ARG A 88 -5.69 16.26 -10.08
N VAL A 89 -5.28 15.27 -10.87
CA VAL A 89 -4.00 15.25 -11.55
C VAL A 89 -3.89 16.37 -12.58
N TRP A 90 -4.95 16.64 -13.36
CA TRP A 90 -4.96 17.76 -14.31
C TRP A 90 -4.93 19.12 -13.63
N SER A 91 -5.65 19.29 -12.52
CA SER A 91 -5.59 20.52 -11.74
C SER A 91 -4.17 20.81 -11.23
N GLU A 92 -3.45 19.79 -10.77
CA GLU A 92 -2.06 19.93 -10.32
C GLU A 92 -1.10 20.17 -11.51
N PHE A 93 -1.38 19.59 -12.68
CA PHE A 93 -0.59 19.81 -13.89
C PHE A 93 -0.73 21.24 -14.44
N GLU A 94 -1.94 21.81 -14.46
CA GLU A 94 -2.17 23.23 -14.82
C GLU A 94 -1.49 24.19 -13.83
N ARG A 95 -1.51 23.84 -12.53
CA ARG A 95 -0.74 24.56 -11.51
C ARG A 95 0.76 24.50 -11.83
N LEU A 96 1.30 23.34 -12.21
CA LEU A 96 2.71 23.19 -12.60
C LEU A 96 3.06 24.06 -13.81
N LYS A 97 2.21 24.12 -14.85
CA LYS A 97 2.42 24.97 -16.04
C LYS A 97 2.53 26.45 -15.70
N THR A 98 1.73 26.90 -14.74
CA THR A 98 1.70 28.31 -14.31
C THR A 98 2.85 28.65 -13.36
N MET A 99 3.41 27.65 -12.68
CA MET A 99 4.45 27.83 -11.68
C MET A 99 5.82 28.07 -12.36
N GLY A 100 6.54 29.11 -11.92
CA GLY A 100 7.91 29.35 -12.38
C GLY A 100 8.87 28.23 -11.92
N GLN A 101 9.80 27.84 -12.78
CA GLN A 101 10.78 26.76 -12.51
C GLN A 101 11.70 27.03 -11.29
N ASN A 102 11.83 28.30 -10.87
CA ASN A 102 12.62 28.68 -9.69
C ASN A 102 11.86 28.45 -8.36
N ASN A 103 10.61 28.00 -8.40
CA ASN A 103 9.82 27.73 -7.20
C ASN A 103 10.29 26.41 -6.55
N SER A 104 10.46 26.42 -5.22
CA SER A 104 10.84 25.24 -4.44
C SER A 104 9.86 24.07 -4.56
N GLU A 105 8.58 24.36 -4.84
CA GLU A 105 7.54 23.34 -5.01
C GLU A 105 7.55 22.68 -6.39
N HIS A 106 8.16 23.31 -7.40
CA HIS A 106 8.10 22.82 -8.79
C HIS A 106 8.68 21.41 -8.91
N HIS A 107 9.84 21.16 -8.29
CA HIS A 107 10.47 19.84 -8.30
C HIS A 107 9.67 18.76 -7.58
N VAL A 108 9.00 19.12 -6.48
CA VAL A 108 8.16 18.19 -5.72
C VAL A 108 6.94 17.79 -6.56
N LEU A 109 6.32 18.77 -7.21
CA LEU A 109 5.14 18.57 -8.03
C LEU A 109 5.45 17.78 -9.32
N THR A 110 6.56 18.06 -9.99
CA THR A 110 7.02 17.23 -11.13
C THR A 110 7.26 15.79 -10.69
N SER A 111 7.91 15.57 -9.55
CA SER A 111 8.19 14.22 -9.04
C SER A 111 6.91 13.48 -8.67
N TYR A 112 5.94 14.18 -8.08
CA TYR A 112 4.62 13.62 -7.76
C TYR A 112 3.88 13.19 -9.03
N LEU A 113 3.81 14.05 -10.05
CA LEU A 113 3.12 13.74 -11.30
C LEU A 113 3.80 12.62 -12.08
N ASP A 114 5.13 12.55 -12.07
CA ASP A 114 5.87 11.45 -12.70
C ASP A 114 5.63 10.13 -11.94
N LEU A 115 5.58 10.15 -10.60
CA LEU A 115 5.19 8.98 -9.82
C LEU A 115 3.78 8.52 -10.18
N VAL A 116 2.80 9.43 -10.23
CA VAL A 116 1.42 9.11 -10.60
C VAL A 116 1.34 8.52 -12.01
N ALA A 117 2.09 9.07 -12.96
CA ALA A 117 2.16 8.55 -14.32
C ALA A 117 2.80 7.16 -14.42
N SER A 118 3.74 6.84 -13.52
CA SER A 118 4.44 5.56 -13.49
C SER A 118 3.60 4.40 -12.94
N LEU A 119 2.50 4.69 -12.24
CA LEU A 119 1.67 3.66 -11.60
C LEU A 119 0.85 2.86 -12.64
N PRO A 120 0.69 1.54 -12.44
CA PRO A 120 -0.06 0.67 -13.34
C PRO A 120 -1.58 0.78 -13.13
N TRP A 121 -2.20 1.91 -13.50
CA TRP A 121 -3.65 2.14 -13.29
C TRP A 121 -4.55 1.18 -14.07
N SER A 122 -4.21 0.93 -15.34
CA SER A 122 -5.00 0.10 -16.26
C SER A 122 -4.42 -1.29 -16.50
N LYS A 123 -3.19 -1.55 -16.02
CA LYS A 123 -2.49 -2.81 -16.23
C LYS A 123 -2.88 -3.80 -15.14
N SER A 124 -3.71 -4.77 -15.51
CA SER A 124 -3.95 -5.96 -14.69
C SER A 124 -3.30 -7.19 -15.33
N THR A 125 -2.82 -8.11 -14.50
CA THR A 125 -2.37 -9.43 -14.97
C THR A 125 -3.57 -10.34 -15.06
N ALA A 126 -3.69 -11.07 -16.17
CA ALA A 126 -4.71 -12.11 -16.31
C ALA A 126 -4.44 -13.20 -15.27
N GLU A 127 -5.43 -13.50 -14.45
CA GLU A 127 -5.31 -14.55 -13.44
C GLU A 127 -5.64 -15.90 -14.08
N ASP A 128 -4.66 -16.80 -14.14
CA ASP A 128 -4.86 -18.20 -14.49
C ASP A 128 -4.80 -19.05 -13.21
N LEU A 129 -5.95 -19.25 -12.58
CA LEU A 129 -6.10 -20.00 -11.34
C LEU A 129 -6.42 -21.48 -11.66
N ASP A 130 -5.40 -22.25 -12.03
CA ASP A 130 -5.52 -23.71 -12.19
C ASP A 130 -4.85 -24.45 -11.02
N ILE A 131 -5.69 -25.12 -10.22
CA ILE A 131 -5.26 -25.89 -9.04
C ILE A 131 -4.35 -27.06 -9.43
N LYS A 132 -4.54 -27.68 -10.61
CA LYS A 132 -3.70 -28.80 -11.06
C LYS A 132 -2.30 -28.31 -11.40
N LYS A 133 -2.19 -27.24 -12.18
CA LYS A 133 -0.90 -26.58 -12.48
C LYS A 133 -0.21 -26.11 -11.21
N ALA A 134 -0.96 -25.54 -10.26
CA ALA A 134 -0.41 -25.09 -8.99
C ALA A 134 0.19 -26.24 -8.17
N ARG A 135 -0.46 -27.41 -8.16
CA ARG A 135 0.07 -28.61 -7.50
C ARG A 135 1.38 -29.07 -8.13
N GLU A 136 1.40 -29.25 -9.45
CA GLU A 136 2.60 -29.70 -10.17
C GLU A 136 3.80 -28.75 -9.95
N LEU A 137 3.55 -27.44 -9.98
CA LEU A 137 4.60 -26.44 -9.80
C LEU A 137 5.09 -26.37 -8.35
N LEU A 138 4.20 -26.51 -7.36
CA LEU A 138 4.57 -26.61 -5.94
C LEU A 138 5.39 -27.89 -5.67
N ASP A 139 5.02 -29.01 -6.29
CA ASP A 139 5.73 -30.28 -6.17
C ASP A 139 7.10 -30.25 -6.83
N ALA A 140 7.22 -29.61 -7.99
CA ALA A 140 8.51 -29.42 -8.67
C ALA A 140 9.45 -28.47 -7.90
N SER A 141 8.90 -27.46 -7.21
CA SER A 141 9.71 -26.42 -6.56
C SER A 141 10.24 -26.83 -5.19
N HIS A 142 9.55 -27.75 -4.47
CA HIS A 142 9.93 -28.16 -3.11
C HIS A 142 9.66 -29.65 -2.88
N SER A 143 10.70 -30.38 -2.49
CA SER A 143 10.56 -31.76 -1.99
C SER A 143 10.05 -31.75 -0.55
N GLY A 144 8.93 -32.43 -0.29
CA GLY A 144 8.30 -32.51 1.03
C GLY A 144 7.30 -31.38 1.32
N MET A 145 7.08 -31.08 2.60
CA MET A 145 6.09 -30.08 3.08
C MET A 145 4.66 -30.35 2.62
N GLU A 146 4.26 -31.64 2.57
CA GLU A 146 2.94 -32.06 2.08
C GLU A 146 1.80 -31.35 2.80
N ASP A 147 1.89 -31.20 4.13
CA ASP A 147 0.86 -30.50 4.91
C ASP A 147 0.73 -29.02 4.52
N VAL A 148 1.86 -28.34 4.24
CA VAL A 148 1.87 -26.93 3.83
C VAL A 148 1.33 -26.80 2.41
N LYS A 149 1.78 -27.66 1.48
CA LYS A 149 1.30 -27.67 0.10
C LYS A 149 -0.20 -27.91 0.04
N LYS A 150 -0.70 -28.89 0.81
CA LYS A 150 -2.13 -29.17 0.93
C LYS A 150 -2.89 -27.92 1.41
N ARG A 151 -2.39 -27.23 2.44
CA ARG A 151 -3.04 -26.02 2.96
C ARG A 151 -3.03 -24.85 1.96
N VAL A 152 -1.95 -24.70 1.19
CA VAL A 152 -1.85 -23.72 0.11
C VAL A 152 -2.87 -24.04 -0.99
N LEU A 153 -2.99 -25.30 -1.40
CA LEU A 153 -3.96 -25.72 -2.41
C LEU A 153 -5.41 -25.51 -1.95
N GLU A 154 -5.72 -25.81 -0.69
CA GLU A 154 -7.02 -25.51 -0.08
C GLU A 154 -7.32 -24.00 -0.13
N PHE A 155 -6.34 -23.17 0.24
CA PHE A 155 -6.47 -21.72 0.18
C PHE A 155 -6.75 -21.23 -1.25
N LEU A 156 -6.01 -21.73 -2.24
CA LEU A 156 -6.22 -21.40 -3.65
C LEU A 156 -7.59 -21.88 -4.16
N ALA A 157 -8.06 -23.04 -3.72
CA ALA A 157 -9.37 -23.58 -4.09
C ALA A 157 -10.52 -22.71 -3.55
N VAL A 158 -10.44 -22.30 -2.27
CA VAL A 158 -11.42 -21.39 -1.67
C VAL A 158 -11.41 -20.02 -2.36
N ARG A 159 -10.21 -19.52 -2.70
CA ARG A 159 -10.05 -18.26 -3.44
C ARG A 159 -10.62 -18.33 -4.87
N ASN A 160 -10.50 -19.47 -5.54
CA ASN A 160 -11.10 -19.65 -6.86
C ASN A 160 -12.64 -19.62 -6.82
N LEU A 161 -13.22 -20.15 -5.74
CA LEU A 161 -14.66 -20.10 -5.50
C LEU A 161 -15.13 -18.69 -5.12
N SER A 162 -14.36 -17.99 -4.28
CA SER A 162 -14.66 -16.65 -3.80
C SER A 162 -13.99 -15.60 -4.69
N LYS A 163 -14.70 -15.08 -5.70
CA LYS A 163 -14.21 -14.03 -6.62
C LYS A 163 -13.97 -12.66 -5.96
N SER A 164 -14.15 -12.53 -4.64
CA SER A 164 -13.91 -11.30 -3.90
C SER A 164 -12.43 -11.14 -3.54
N VAL A 165 -11.92 -9.91 -3.69
CA VAL A 165 -10.56 -9.54 -3.26
C VAL A 165 -10.43 -9.49 -1.73
N SER A 166 -11.56 -9.35 -1.01
CA SER A 166 -11.59 -9.43 0.45
C SER A 166 -11.54 -10.90 0.88
N GLY A 167 -10.36 -11.34 1.30
CA GLY A 167 -10.11 -12.69 1.78
C GLY A 167 -8.92 -12.71 2.75
N PRO A 168 -8.76 -13.81 3.51
CA PRO A 168 -7.66 -13.96 4.46
C PRO A 168 -6.30 -13.91 3.75
N ILE A 169 -5.31 -13.28 4.40
CA ILE A 169 -3.94 -13.23 3.89
C ILE A 169 -3.18 -14.46 4.37
N LEU A 170 -2.49 -15.14 3.45
CA LEU A 170 -1.67 -16.31 3.77
C LEU A 170 -0.37 -15.87 4.46
N CYS A 171 -0.11 -16.41 5.65
CA CYS A 171 1.11 -16.14 6.41
C CYS A 171 1.92 -17.43 6.60
N PHE A 172 3.19 -17.41 6.22
CA PHE A 172 4.13 -18.51 6.45
C PHE A 172 4.99 -18.20 7.67
N ALA A 173 4.81 -18.98 8.75
CA ALA A 173 5.58 -18.83 9.99
C ALA A 173 6.73 -19.85 10.08
N GLY A 174 7.75 -19.54 10.89
CA GLY A 174 8.82 -20.47 11.27
C GLY A 174 10.24 -19.92 11.08
N PRO A 175 11.28 -20.71 11.39
CA PRO A 175 12.68 -20.30 11.26
C PRO A 175 13.08 -19.75 9.88
N PRO A 176 14.16 -18.96 9.79
CA PRO A 176 14.74 -18.54 8.51
C PRO A 176 15.33 -19.75 7.76
N GLY A 177 15.41 -19.67 6.43
CA GLY A 177 16.03 -20.72 5.59
C GLY A 177 15.11 -21.86 5.14
N ILE A 178 13.88 -21.97 5.66
CA ILE A 178 12.93 -23.05 5.33
C ILE A 178 12.14 -22.80 4.03
N GLY A 179 12.66 -21.98 3.12
CA GLY A 179 12.04 -21.79 1.80
C GLY A 179 10.71 -21.03 1.76
N LYS A 180 10.31 -20.28 2.80
CA LYS A 180 9.02 -19.53 2.81
C LYS A 180 8.86 -18.60 1.60
N THR A 181 9.92 -17.86 1.26
CA THR A 181 9.94 -16.98 0.08
C THR A 181 9.89 -17.77 -1.22
N SER A 182 10.50 -18.96 -1.24
CA SER A 182 10.53 -19.84 -2.40
C SER A 182 9.13 -20.41 -2.69
N ILE A 183 8.38 -20.83 -1.66
CA ILE A 183 6.97 -21.24 -1.78
C ILE A 183 6.12 -20.08 -2.28
N ALA A 184 6.28 -18.88 -1.71
CA ALA A 184 5.53 -17.71 -2.16
C ALA A 184 5.79 -17.37 -3.65
N LYS A 185 7.03 -17.54 -4.12
CA LYS A 185 7.40 -17.37 -5.52
C LYS A 185 6.75 -18.44 -6.42
N ALA A 186 6.74 -19.70 -5.99
CA ALA A 186 6.06 -20.78 -6.71
C ALA A 186 4.54 -20.52 -6.82
N ILE A 187 3.91 -20.04 -5.75
CA ILE A 187 2.49 -19.64 -5.78
C ILE A 187 2.26 -18.53 -6.81
N ALA A 188 3.07 -17.47 -6.80
CA ALA A 188 2.93 -16.38 -7.78
C ALA A 188 3.09 -16.87 -9.23
N GLN A 189 4.05 -17.75 -9.49
CA GLN A 189 4.24 -18.38 -10.79
C GLN A 189 3.04 -19.22 -11.21
N SER A 190 2.46 -20.00 -10.29
CA SER A 190 1.27 -20.80 -10.58
C SER A 190 0.03 -19.96 -10.90
N LEU A 191 -0.02 -18.72 -10.40
CA LEU A 191 -1.09 -17.76 -10.65
C LEU A 191 -0.87 -16.90 -11.90
N GLY A 192 0.30 -17.03 -12.55
CA GLY A 192 0.70 -16.15 -13.65
C GLY A 192 0.93 -14.69 -13.23
N ARG A 193 1.22 -14.44 -11.94
CA ARG A 193 1.39 -13.09 -11.38
C ARG A 193 2.84 -12.74 -11.12
N ASN A 194 3.16 -11.46 -11.21
CA ASN A 194 4.48 -10.94 -10.83
C ASN A 194 4.69 -11.09 -9.31
N PHE A 195 5.86 -11.60 -8.94
CA PHE A 195 6.27 -11.77 -7.55
C PHE A 195 7.23 -10.66 -7.15
N GLU A 196 6.87 -9.87 -6.14
CA GLU A 196 7.72 -8.86 -5.54
C GLU A 196 7.96 -9.16 -4.07
N ARG A 197 9.22 -9.07 -3.64
CA ARG A 197 9.60 -9.28 -2.25
C ARG A 197 9.88 -7.94 -1.58
N TRP A 198 9.08 -7.63 -0.57
CA TRP A 198 9.28 -6.46 0.28
C TRP A 198 9.95 -6.89 1.57
N VAL A 199 11.10 -6.30 1.91
CA VAL A 199 11.79 -6.51 3.19
C VAL A 199 11.70 -5.20 3.97
N GLY A 200 10.81 -5.14 4.94
CA GLY A 200 10.68 -4.01 5.84
C GLY A 200 11.57 -4.20 7.05
N SER A 201 12.66 -3.43 7.15
CA SER A 201 13.25 -3.11 8.46
C SER A 201 12.48 -1.92 8.99
N ILE A 202 11.55 -2.16 9.92
CA ILE A 202 10.95 -1.06 10.68
C ILE A 202 12.02 -0.65 11.68
N ILE A 203 12.70 0.46 11.40
CA ILE A 203 13.52 1.13 12.40
C ILE A 203 12.51 1.74 13.36
N SER A 204 12.33 1.17 14.56
CA SER A 204 11.70 1.93 15.63
C SER A 204 12.70 3.02 16.00
N THR A 205 12.45 4.24 15.52
CA THR A 205 12.92 5.42 16.22
C THR A 205 12.01 5.54 17.43
N ASP A 206 12.39 4.85 18.51
CA ASP A 206 11.89 5.14 19.84
C ASP A 206 12.51 6.47 20.27
N GLU A 207 11.73 7.56 20.20
CA GLU A 207 11.89 8.76 21.03
C GLU A 207 10.86 8.74 22.15
#